data_AF-A0A511FCM9-F1
#
_entry.id   AF-A0A511FCM9-F1
#
_cell.length_a   1.000
_cell.length_b   1.000
_cell.length_c   1.000
_cell.angle_alpha   90.00
_cell.angle_beta   90.00
_cell.angle_gamma   90.00
#
_symmetry.space_group_name_H-M   'P 1'
#
loop_
_entity.id
_entity.type
_entity.pdbx_description
1 polymer ?
#
loop_
_entity_poly.entity_id
_entity_poly.type
_entity_poly.pdbx_seq_one_letter_code
_entity_poly.pdbx_strand_id
1 'polypeptide(L)'
;MPDEHPERQVHGAHAARPAAGDGVPGDRPGQAAETADRLHAAREHAQHRLTRHRRSRALRGTVSVALVMALSGALFTANARLASGTNTRQPQDLAGLQANEDARRERLADDVAALRAQVDALTREQTDTVGLEWQSAGTAYDIASGRLAVTGTGITVSLDDAPVDGPRPAGTGPDDLVVHQQDLQAVINALWAGGAEAMALMDQRVISTSAFQCIGNVLSLQGRRYSPPYVVTAVGDPEELLDALDADPAVRAYRSWVDAVGLGWSVTEPGGGVEVPAYDGSVDMRYASVPSGTEVLPGLVAGDDATTSPDQGREDTEG
;
A
#
# COMPACT_ATOMS: atom_id res chain seq x y z
N MET A 1 20.59 1.04 -45.72
CA MET A 1 20.34 1.40 -47.14
C MET A 1 21.38 0.67 -47.97
N PRO A 2 21.04 0.02 -49.10
CA PRO A 2 19.74 -0.12 -49.78
C PRO A 2 19.28 -1.60 -49.76
N ASP A 3 18.21 -2.10 -50.38
CA ASP A 3 16.93 -1.63 -50.92
C ASP A 3 16.39 -2.86 -51.71
N GLU A 4 15.15 -2.77 -52.18
CA GLU A 4 14.57 -3.56 -53.29
C GLU A 4 13.72 -4.83 -52.99
N HIS A 5 12.40 -4.60 -53.11
CA HIS A 5 11.32 -5.39 -53.75
C HIS A 5 11.75 -6.31 -54.94
N PRO A 6 10.91 -7.25 -55.49
CA PRO A 6 9.45 -7.11 -55.72
C PRO A 6 8.56 -8.40 -55.86
N GLU A 7 7.29 -8.16 -56.25
CA GLU A 7 6.32 -8.99 -57.04
C GLU A 7 5.71 -10.29 -56.45
N ARG A 8 4.51 -10.78 -56.79
CA ARG A 8 3.20 -10.33 -57.36
C ARG A 8 2.38 -11.63 -57.59
N GLN A 9 1.06 -11.67 -57.27
CA GLN A 9 -0.04 -12.45 -57.92
C GLN A 9 -1.23 -12.68 -56.94
N VAL A 10 -2.43 -13.07 -57.39
CA VAL A 10 -3.60 -12.36 -57.98
C VAL A 10 -4.81 -13.34 -57.87
N HIS A 11 -6.04 -12.82 -57.92
CA HIS A 11 -7.38 -13.48 -58.06
C HIS A 11 -8.21 -13.68 -56.76
N GLY A 12 -9.51 -13.37 -56.67
CA GLY A 12 -10.47 -12.79 -57.63
C GLY A 12 -11.91 -12.60 -57.04
N ALA A 13 -12.62 -11.59 -57.58
CA ALA A 13 -14.07 -11.35 -57.83
C ALA A 13 -15.16 -11.70 -56.77
N HIS A 14 -15.99 -10.74 -56.26
CA HIS A 14 -17.22 -10.07 -56.84
C HIS A 14 -18.47 -10.98 -56.95
N ALA A 15 -19.73 -10.60 -56.70
CA ALA A 15 -20.43 -9.38 -56.25
C ALA A 15 -21.92 -9.75 -55.95
N ALA A 16 -22.72 -8.78 -55.49
CA ALA A 16 -24.05 -8.93 -54.88
C ALA A 16 -25.26 -8.40 -55.72
N ARG A 17 -26.48 -8.80 -55.29
CA ARG A 17 -27.82 -8.09 -55.38
C ARG A 17 -28.47 -7.90 -56.76
N PRO A 18 -29.74 -7.37 -56.94
CA PRO A 18 -30.80 -6.82 -56.02
C PRO A 18 -32.24 -7.43 -56.28
N ALA A 19 -33.31 -7.30 -55.45
CA ALA A 19 -34.27 -6.23 -55.07
C ALA A 19 -35.49 -5.91 -56.01
N ALA A 20 -36.70 -5.96 -55.41
CA ALA A 20 -37.95 -5.18 -55.61
C ALA A 20 -38.84 -5.29 -56.88
N GLY A 21 -40.17 -5.16 -56.69
CA GLY A 21 -41.07 -4.55 -57.68
C GLY A 21 -42.50 -5.10 -57.81
N ASP A 22 -43.49 -4.22 -57.66
CA ASP A 22 -44.95 -4.38 -57.58
C ASP A 22 -45.70 -4.80 -58.86
N GLY A 23 -46.98 -5.21 -58.71
CA GLY A 23 -47.96 -5.26 -59.80
C GLY A 23 -49.39 -5.69 -59.39
N VAL A 24 -50.38 -4.84 -59.67
CA VAL A 24 -51.86 -5.01 -59.59
C VAL A 24 -52.36 -4.81 -61.05
N PRO A 25 -53.40 -5.47 -61.64
CA PRO A 25 -54.85 -5.31 -61.28
C PRO A 25 -55.87 -6.44 -61.70
N GLY A 26 -57.15 -6.28 -61.28
CA GLY A 26 -58.31 -6.40 -62.20
C GLY A 26 -59.31 -7.59 -62.14
N ASP A 27 -60.45 -7.37 -61.45
CA ASP A 27 -61.90 -7.63 -61.77
C ASP A 27 -62.55 -9.04 -62.05
N ARG A 28 -63.43 -9.48 -61.10
CA ARG A 28 -64.85 -9.99 -61.10
C ARG A 28 -65.43 -10.92 -62.22
N PRO A 29 -66.66 -11.52 -62.09
CA PRO A 29 -67.48 -12.02 -60.95
C PRO A 29 -68.14 -13.43 -61.19
N GLY A 30 -68.85 -14.04 -60.21
CA GLY A 30 -69.96 -14.97 -60.56
C GLY A 30 -70.36 -16.19 -59.72
N GLN A 31 -69.77 -16.52 -58.57
CA GLN A 31 -70.18 -17.72 -57.77
C GLN A 31 -70.53 -17.41 -56.30
N ALA A 32 -71.05 -16.21 -56.04
CA ALA A 32 -71.11 -15.61 -54.71
C ALA A 32 -72.38 -15.90 -53.87
N ALA A 33 -73.38 -16.63 -54.36
CA ALA A 33 -74.68 -16.69 -53.67
C ALA A 33 -74.85 -17.91 -52.74
N GLU A 34 -74.31 -19.08 -53.07
CA GLU A 34 -74.62 -20.32 -52.34
C GLU A 34 -73.62 -20.64 -51.21
N THR A 35 -72.45 -20.01 -51.24
CA THR A 35 -71.43 -20.09 -50.18
C THR A 35 -71.68 -19.09 -49.04
N ALA A 36 -72.45 -18.03 -49.29
CA ALA A 36 -72.65 -16.95 -48.33
C ALA A 36 -73.48 -17.36 -47.10
N ASP A 37 -74.48 -18.23 -47.29
CA ASP A 37 -75.47 -18.55 -46.25
C ASP A 37 -74.92 -19.57 -45.23
N ARG A 38 -74.13 -20.56 -45.71
CA ARG A 38 -73.40 -21.50 -44.83
C ARG A 38 -72.24 -20.85 -44.07
N LEU A 39 -71.69 -19.75 -44.58
CA LEU A 39 -70.66 -18.97 -43.89
C LEU A 39 -71.24 -18.01 -42.84
N HIS A 40 -72.53 -17.62 -42.94
CA HIS A 40 -73.13 -16.71 -41.97
C HIS A 40 -73.45 -17.39 -40.63
N ALA A 41 -74.06 -18.59 -40.64
CA ALA A 41 -74.36 -19.36 -39.43
C ALA A 41 -73.09 -19.82 -38.67
N ALA A 42 -72.00 -20.11 -39.40
CA ALA A 42 -70.70 -20.43 -38.79
C ALA A 42 -69.98 -19.20 -38.19
N ARG A 43 -70.24 -17.99 -38.73
CA ARG A 43 -69.63 -16.74 -38.24
C ARG A 43 -70.21 -16.28 -36.90
N GLU A 44 -71.52 -16.39 -36.68
CA GLU A 44 -72.14 -15.91 -35.44
C GLU A 44 -71.76 -16.75 -34.21
N HIS A 45 -71.67 -18.08 -34.34
CA HIS A 45 -71.22 -18.97 -33.26
C HIS A 45 -69.72 -18.84 -32.95
N ALA A 46 -68.88 -18.51 -33.94
CA ALA A 46 -67.45 -18.25 -33.75
C ALA A 46 -67.19 -16.89 -33.06
N GLN A 47 -68.01 -15.87 -33.36
CA GLN A 47 -67.83 -14.52 -32.84
C GLN A 47 -68.15 -14.40 -31.34
N HIS A 48 -69.14 -15.12 -30.81
CA HIS A 48 -69.46 -15.09 -29.37
C HIS A 48 -68.46 -15.84 -28.48
N ARG A 49 -67.74 -16.86 -28.99
CA ARG A 49 -66.71 -17.58 -28.22
C ARG A 49 -65.36 -16.84 -28.17
N LEU A 50 -65.06 -15.99 -29.15
CA LEU A 50 -63.79 -15.26 -29.21
C LEU A 50 -63.76 -13.98 -28.35
N THR A 51 -64.91 -13.35 -28.08
CA THR A 51 -64.98 -12.10 -27.30
C THR A 51 -64.86 -12.32 -25.79
N ARG A 52 -65.34 -13.46 -25.26
CA ARG A 52 -65.23 -13.79 -23.83
C ARG A 52 -63.81 -14.24 -23.43
N HIS A 53 -63.07 -14.90 -24.33
CA HIS A 53 -61.67 -15.28 -24.12
C HIS A 53 -60.66 -14.17 -24.36
N ARG A 54 -60.98 -13.17 -25.20
CA ARG A 54 -60.14 -11.96 -25.34
C ARG A 54 -60.19 -11.08 -24.09
N ARG A 55 -61.36 -10.92 -23.45
CA ARG A 55 -61.47 -10.15 -22.19
C ARG A 55 -60.74 -10.78 -21.02
N SER A 56 -60.81 -12.11 -20.82
CA SER A 56 -60.10 -12.75 -19.70
C SER A 56 -58.58 -12.85 -19.90
N ARG A 57 -58.09 -12.99 -21.15
CA ARG A 57 -56.65 -12.87 -21.46
C ARG A 57 -56.15 -11.43 -21.38
N ALA A 58 -56.96 -10.44 -21.78
CA ALA A 58 -56.63 -9.03 -21.60
C ALA A 58 -56.58 -8.65 -20.10
N LEU A 59 -57.55 -9.08 -19.29
CA LEU A 59 -57.57 -8.86 -17.84
C LEU A 59 -56.40 -9.55 -17.12
N ARG A 60 -56.06 -10.79 -17.49
CA ARG A 60 -54.87 -11.47 -16.95
C ARG A 60 -53.59 -10.79 -17.37
N GLY A 61 -53.48 -10.37 -18.64
CA GLY A 61 -52.34 -9.60 -19.13
C GLY A 61 -52.18 -8.26 -18.42
N THR A 62 -53.26 -7.51 -18.20
CA THR A 62 -53.22 -6.24 -17.46
C THR A 62 -52.86 -6.42 -15.99
N VAL A 63 -53.29 -7.51 -15.35
CA VAL A 63 -52.91 -7.82 -13.96
C VAL A 63 -51.43 -8.19 -13.89
N SER A 64 -50.91 -8.99 -14.82
CA SER A 64 -49.49 -9.32 -14.87
C SER A 64 -48.62 -8.09 -15.12
N VAL A 65 -49.01 -7.21 -16.05
CA VAL A 65 -48.29 -5.96 -16.33
C VAL A 65 -48.34 -5.01 -15.13
N ALA A 66 -49.49 -4.87 -14.48
CA ALA A 66 -49.63 -4.04 -13.28
C ALA A 66 -48.78 -4.58 -12.12
N LEU A 67 -48.73 -5.90 -11.94
CA LEU A 67 -47.88 -6.54 -10.93
C LEU A 67 -46.39 -6.28 -11.23
N VAL A 68 -45.94 -6.47 -12.47
CA VAL A 68 -44.54 -6.22 -12.87
C VAL A 68 -44.18 -4.74 -12.70
N MET A 69 -45.07 -3.81 -13.06
CA MET A 69 -44.86 -2.37 -12.84
C MET A 69 -44.81 -2.02 -11.36
N ALA A 70 -45.67 -2.62 -10.52
CA ALA A 70 -45.65 -2.42 -9.09
C ALA A 70 -44.35 -2.96 -8.46
N LEU A 71 -43.91 -4.16 -8.87
CA LEU A 71 -42.64 -4.75 -8.43
C LEU A 71 -41.44 -3.94 -8.88
N SER A 72 -41.43 -3.51 -10.14
CA SER A 72 -40.36 -2.67 -10.69
C SER A 72 -40.33 -1.30 -10.02
N GLY A 73 -41.49 -0.70 -9.76
CA GLY A 73 -41.61 0.55 -9.01
C GLY A 73 -41.18 0.41 -7.55
N ALA A 74 -41.49 -0.71 -6.90
CA ALA A 74 -41.01 -1.03 -5.56
C ALA A 74 -39.49 -1.24 -5.54
N LEU A 75 -38.94 -1.98 -6.50
CA LEU A 75 -37.49 -2.14 -6.67
C LEU A 75 -36.82 -0.79 -6.94
N PHE A 76 -37.38 0.02 -7.83
CA PHE A 76 -36.88 1.34 -8.17
C PHE A 76 -36.92 2.27 -6.96
N THR A 77 -37.98 2.23 -6.15
CA THR A 77 -38.10 3.05 -4.94
C THR A 77 -37.15 2.57 -3.84
N ALA A 78 -37.02 1.26 -3.65
CA ALA A 78 -36.05 0.69 -2.70
C ALA A 78 -34.62 1.06 -3.11
N ASN A 79 -34.30 0.92 -4.40
CA ASN A 79 -33.01 1.27 -4.95
C ASN A 79 -32.76 2.79 -4.92
N ALA A 80 -33.78 3.61 -5.16
CA ALA A 80 -33.69 5.07 -5.07
C ALA A 80 -33.53 5.55 -3.62
N ARG A 81 -34.18 4.92 -2.64
CA ARG A 81 -33.97 5.22 -1.21
C ARG A 81 -32.58 4.83 -0.75
N LEU A 82 -32.08 3.68 -1.20
CA LEU A 82 -30.72 3.23 -0.94
C LEU A 82 -29.67 4.13 -1.62
N ALA A 83 -29.94 4.56 -2.86
CA ALA A 83 -29.11 5.48 -3.63
C ALA A 83 -29.18 6.94 -3.13
N SER A 84 -30.31 7.37 -2.56
CA SER A 84 -30.43 8.72 -1.97
C SER A 84 -29.64 8.85 -0.66
N GLY A 85 -29.31 7.73 -0.01
CA GLY A 85 -28.34 7.69 1.09
C GLY A 85 -26.88 7.78 0.65
N THR A 86 -26.61 7.72 -0.67
CA THR A 86 -25.27 7.76 -1.26
C THR A 86 -25.22 8.82 -2.35
N ASN A 87 -25.31 10.08 -1.92
CA ASN A 87 -25.28 11.23 -2.80
C ASN A 87 -23.83 11.59 -3.21
N THR A 88 -23.14 10.66 -3.89
CA THR A 88 -21.80 10.88 -4.47
C THR A 88 -21.61 10.04 -5.73
N ARG A 89 -22.05 10.59 -6.88
CA ARG A 89 -21.61 10.10 -8.19
C ARG A 89 -20.34 10.87 -8.59
N GLN A 90 -19.21 10.13 -8.58
CA GLN A 90 -17.80 10.43 -8.95
C GLN A 90 -16.88 11.00 -7.85
N PRO A 91 -15.61 10.53 -7.72
CA PRO A 91 -15.02 9.22 -8.05
C PRO A 91 -15.14 8.28 -6.82
N GLN A 92 -14.61 7.05 -6.87
CA GLN A 92 -14.37 6.31 -5.62
C GLN A 92 -13.58 7.24 -4.69
N ASP A 93 -13.96 7.32 -3.42
CA ASP A 93 -13.25 8.10 -2.41
C ASP A 93 -11.85 7.49 -2.23
N LEU A 94 -10.94 7.81 -3.14
CA LEU A 94 -9.57 7.30 -3.16
C LEU A 94 -8.84 7.74 -1.91
N ALA A 95 -9.15 8.93 -1.39
CA ALA A 95 -8.64 9.41 -0.11
C ALA A 95 -9.13 8.52 1.03
N GLY A 96 -10.42 8.21 1.10
CA GLY A 96 -10.99 7.30 2.09
C GLY A 96 -10.51 5.85 1.93
N LEU A 97 -10.34 5.36 0.71
CA LEU A 97 -9.74 4.04 0.46
C LEU A 97 -8.29 4.00 0.93
N GLN A 98 -7.50 5.02 0.59
CA GLN A 98 -6.12 5.13 1.01
C GLN A 98 -6.01 5.23 2.54
N ALA A 99 -6.83 6.06 3.19
CA ALA A 99 -6.88 6.15 4.65
C ALA A 99 -7.27 4.80 5.30
N ASN A 100 -8.21 4.05 4.70
CA ASN A 100 -8.56 2.71 5.18
C ASN A 100 -7.43 1.70 5.01
N GLU A 101 -6.71 1.72 3.88
CA GLU A 101 -5.57 0.85 3.64
C GLU A 101 -4.38 1.21 4.55
N ASP A 102 -4.12 2.50 4.78
CA ASP A 102 -3.09 2.98 5.69
C ASP A 102 -3.42 2.54 7.14
N ALA A 103 -4.66 2.74 7.59
CA ALA A 103 -5.11 2.26 8.91
C ALA A 103 -5.10 0.73 9.04
N ARG A 104 -5.32 0.00 7.94
CA ARG A 104 -5.21 -1.47 7.92
C ARG A 104 -3.75 -1.91 8.02
N ARG A 105 -2.83 -1.23 7.34
CA ARG A 105 -1.39 -1.51 7.43
C ARG A 105 -0.87 -1.27 8.83
N GLU A 106 -1.29 -0.17 9.47
CA GLU A 106 -0.93 0.16 10.84
C GLU A 106 -1.39 -0.94 11.82
N ARG A 107 -2.67 -1.34 11.75
CA ARG A 107 -3.16 -2.48 12.56
C ARG A 107 -2.38 -3.78 12.33
N LEU A 108 -2.03 -4.08 11.09
CA LEU A 108 -1.24 -5.29 10.78
C LEU A 108 0.19 -5.19 11.32
N ALA A 109 0.78 -4.00 11.34
CA ALA A 109 2.09 -3.77 11.95
C ALA A 109 2.03 -3.97 13.47
N ASP A 110 1.00 -3.42 14.12
CA ASP A 110 0.74 -3.62 15.55
C ASP A 110 0.53 -5.10 15.88
N ASP A 111 -0.27 -5.82 15.08
CA ASP A 111 -0.49 -7.26 15.24
C ASP A 111 0.82 -8.05 15.11
N VAL A 112 1.67 -7.71 14.13
CA VAL A 112 2.99 -8.34 13.96
C VAL A 112 3.89 -8.07 15.16
N ALA A 113 3.94 -6.84 15.66
CA ALA A 113 4.71 -6.48 16.85
C ALA A 113 4.21 -7.25 18.09
N ALA A 114 2.88 -7.33 18.30
CA ALA A 114 2.28 -8.06 19.40
C ALA A 114 2.50 -9.57 19.32
N LEU A 115 2.44 -10.16 18.11
CA LEU A 115 2.73 -11.57 17.90
C LEU A 115 4.20 -11.90 18.16
N ARG A 116 5.13 -11.02 17.77
CA ARG A 116 6.56 -11.19 18.09
C ARG A 116 6.81 -11.11 19.58
N ALA A 117 6.21 -10.15 20.29
CA ALA A 117 6.34 -10.07 21.74
C ALA A 117 5.83 -11.35 22.43
N GLN A 118 4.76 -11.96 21.91
CA GLN A 118 4.27 -13.26 22.39
C GLN A 118 5.24 -14.40 22.09
N VAL A 119 5.80 -14.47 20.88
CA VAL A 119 6.83 -15.47 20.51
C VAL A 119 8.06 -15.33 21.43
N ASP A 120 8.54 -14.12 21.66
CA ASP A 120 9.67 -13.85 22.54
C ASP A 120 9.36 -14.25 24.00
N ALA A 121 8.14 -14.03 24.46
CA ALA A 121 7.69 -14.45 25.80
C ALA A 121 7.62 -15.97 25.95
N LEU A 122 7.01 -16.68 24.99
CA LEU A 122 6.95 -18.14 25.00
C LEU A 122 8.33 -18.78 24.86
N THR A 123 9.20 -18.19 24.04
CA THR A 123 10.58 -18.68 23.85
C THR A 123 11.37 -18.58 25.15
N ARG A 124 11.22 -17.47 25.90
CA ARG A 124 11.81 -17.33 27.25
C ARG A 124 11.26 -18.35 28.24
N GLU A 125 9.95 -18.54 28.30
CA GLU A 125 9.31 -19.53 29.19
C GLU A 125 9.78 -20.96 28.89
N GLN A 126 9.90 -21.32 27.60
CA GLN A 126 10.43 -22.62 27.19
C GLN A 126 11.92 -22.79 27.53
N THR A 127 12.72 -21.74 27.36
CA THR A 127 14.14 -21.73 27.72
C THR A 127 14.33 -22.02 29.21
N ASP A 128 13.57 -21.32 30.07
CA ASP A 128 13.59 -21.51 31.52
C ASP A 128 13.14 -22.92 31.94
N THR A 129 12.21 -23.53 31.19
CA THR A 129 11.65 -24.85 31.50
C THR A 129 12.52 -26.01 31.03
N VAL A 130 13.17 -25.87 29.87
CA VAL A 130 13.91 -26.96 29.20
C VAL A 130 15.41 -26.88 29.49
N GLY A 131 15.90 -25.81 30.11
CA GLY A 131 17.34 -25.60 30.35
C GLY A 131 18.15 -25.49 29.06
N LEU A 132 17.47 -25.27 27.92
CA LEU A 132 18.10 -24.93 26.66
C LEU A 132 18.41 -23.45 26.74
N GLU A 133 19.65 -23.14 27.07
CA GLU A 133 20.19 -21.79 27.21
C GLU A 133 20.09 -21.03 25.87
N TRP A 134 18.90 -20.50 25.57
CA TRP A 134 18.75 -19.39 24.63
C TRP A 134 19.17 -18.14 25.39
N GLN A 135 20.49 -18.00 25.60
CA GLN A 135 21.06 -16.73 26.00
C GLN A 135 20.62 -15.72 24.94
N SER A 136 19.72 -14.79 25.30
CA SER A 136 19.69 -13.55 24.54
C SER A 136 21.12 -13.05 24.55
N ALA A 137 21.65 -12.64 23.39
CA ALA A 137 23.06 -12.29 23.28
C ALA A 137 23.47 -11.21 24.32
N GLY A 138 22.48 -10.50 24.87
CA GLY A 138 22.57 -9.57 25.98
C GLY A 138 21.84 -8.29 25.62
N THR A 139 21.45 -7.48 26.60
CA THR A 139 20.76 -6.20 26.35
C THR A 139 21.51 -5.30 25.37
N ALA A 140 22.84 -5.31 25.41
CA ALA A 140 23.68 -4.55 24.48
C ALA A 140 23.49 -4.98 23.01
N TYR A 141 23.35 -6.29 22.75
CA TYR A 141 23.08 -6.80 21.41
C TYR A 141 21.65 -6.48 20.96
N ASP A 142 20.69 -6.53 21.88
CA ASP A 142 19.31 -6.15 21.58
C ASP A 142 19.22 -4.65 21.23
N ILE A 143 20.00 -3.80 21.89
CA ILE A 143 20.12 -2.37 21.55
C ILE A 143 20.78 -2.20 20.18
N ALA A 144 21.95 -2.82 19.96
CA ALA A 144 22.73 -2.68 18.74
C ALA A 144 22.01 -3.22 17.50
N SER A 145 21.22 -4.30 17.65
CA SER A 145 20.39 -4.86 16.58
C SER A 145 19.06 -4.09 16.38
N GLY A 146 18.77 -3.12 17.24
CA GLY A 146 17.57 -2.31 17.19
C GLY A 146 16.32 -2.94 17.78
N ARG A 147 16.42 -4.09 18.47
CA ARG A 147 15.27 -4.80 19.06
C ARG A 147 14.67 -4.11 20.27
N LEU A 148 15.45 -3.31 20.98
CA LEU A 148 14.97 -2.52 22.14
C LEU A 148 14.91 -1.04 21.81
N ALA A 149 13.90 -0.37 22.38
CA ALA A 149 13.83 1.07 22.43
C ALA A 149 14.98 1.62 23.30
N VAL A 150 15.43 2.83 22.97
CA VAL A 150 16.57 3.48 23.63
C VAL A 150 16.14 4.88 24.02
N THR A 151 16.42 5.27 25.27
CA THR A 151 16.22 6.62 25.77
C THR A 151 17.53 7.14 26.33
N GLY A 152 17.88 8.39 26.02
CA GLY A 152 19.12 9.01 26.49
C GLY A 152 19.23 10.47 26.11
N THR A 153 20.38 11.09 26.42
CA THR A 153 20.73 12.40 25.84
C THR A 153 20.86 12.29 24.33
N GLY A 154 20.65 13.40 23.63
CA GLY A 154 20.70 13.39 22.19
C GLY A 154 20.10 14.63 21.57
N ILE A 155 20.01 14.61 20.24
CA ILE A 155 19.52 15.73 19.45
C ILE A 155 18.41 15.29 18.50
N THR A 156 17.63 16.27 18.06
CA THR A 156 16.66 16.13 16.99
C THR A 156 17.00 17.09 15.86
N VAL A 157 17.15 16.57 14.65
CA VAL A 157 17.43 17.33 13.42
C VAL A 157 16.19 17.33 12.54
N SER A 158 15.67 18.49 12.19
CA SER A 158 14.51 18.65 11.30
C SER A 158 14.94 19.26 9.97
N LEU A 159 14.55 18.62 8.88
CA LEU A 159 14.71 19.09 7.50
C LEU A 159 13.32 19.36 6.92
N ASP A 160 13.13 20.47 6.21
CA ASP A 160 11.84 20.82 5.60
C ASP A 160 12.03 21.33 4.18
N ASP A 161 10.99 21.19 3.36
CA ASP A 161 10.99 21.75 2.00
C ASP A 161 11.02 23.28 2.06
N ALA A 162 11.49 23.91 0.98
CA ALA A 162 11.51 25.36 0.90
C ALA A 162 10.08 25.92 0.87
N PRO A 163 9.81 27.05 1.54
CA PRO A 163 8.48 27.64 1.54
C PRO A 163 8.08 28.07 0.13
N VAL A 164 6.78 27.95 -0.18
CA VAL A 164 6.22 28.29 -1.51
C VAL A 164 6.48 29.75 -1.90
N ASP A 165 6.54 30.65 -0.91
CA ASP A 165 6.82 32.08 -1.11
C ASP A 165 8.26 32.46 -0.76
N GLY A 166 9.16 31.47 -0.69
CA GLY A 166 10.57 31.64 -0.37
C GLY A 166 11.41 32.29 -1.48
N PRO A 167 12.68 32.60 -1.17
CA PRO A 167 13.65 33.08 -2.16
C PRO A 167 13.77 32.13 -3.35
N ARG A 168 13.78 32.69 -4.56
CA ARG A 168 14.06 31.93 -5.79
C ARG A 168 15.12 32.66 -6.62
N PRO A 169 16.42 32.45 -6.32
CA PRO A 169 17.51 32.93 -7.16
C PRO A 169 17.34 32.49 -8.63
N ALA A 170 17.91 33.25 -9.55
CA ALA A 170 17.85 32.93 -10.97
C ALA A 170 18.46 31.53 -11.23
N GLY A 171 17.72 30.68 -11.94
CA GLY A 171 18.14 29.31 -12.26
C GLY A 171 17.66 28.23 -11.27
N THR A 172 16.99 28.60 -10.18
CA THR A 172 16.41 27.65 -9.21
C THR A 172 15.25 26.87 -9.85
N GLY A 173 15.37 25.55 -9.91
CA GLY A 173 14.34 24.64 -10.37
C GLY A 173 13.47 24.10 -9.22
N PRO A 174 12.33 23.45 -9.52
CA PRO A 174 11.51 22.80 -8.50
C PRO A 174 12.27 21.76 -7.66
N ASP A 175 13.21 21.05 -8.27
CA ASP A 175 14.02 20.03 -7.59
C ASP A 175 14.96 20.63 -6.53
N ASP A 176 15.34 21.90 -6.65
CA ASP A 176 16.20 22.57 -5.65
C ASP A 176 15.44 22.99 -4.39
N LEU A 177 14.11 22.88 -4.40
CA LEU A 177 13.21 23.36 -3.34
C LEU A 177 12.70 22.24 -2.42
N VAL A 178 13.14 21.00 -2.64
CA VAL A 178 12.69 19.83 -1.89
C VAL A 178 13.86 19.15 -1.19
N VAL A 179 13.58 18.56 -0.04
CA VAL A 179 14.54 17.69 0.66
C VAL A 179 14.65 16.37 -0.08
N HIS A 180 15.88 15.94 -0.38
CA HIS A 180 16.13 14.70 -1.09
C HIS A 180 16.64 13.58 -0.19
N GLN A 181 16.59 12.35 -0.73
CA GLN A 181 17.10 11.16 -0.07
C GLN A 181 18.57 11.31 0.36
N GLN A 182 19.42 11.87 -0.50
CA GLN A 182 20.84 12.04 -0.18
C GLN A 182 21.07 12.98 1.01
N ASP A 183 20.17 13.95 1.23
CA ASP A 183 20.30 14.92 2.32
C ASP A 183 20.01 14.23 3.66
N LEU A 184 18.95 13.42 3.72
CA LEU A 184 18.64 12.59 4.88
C LEU A 184 19.72 11.54 5.15
N GLN A 185 20.25 10.91 4.10
CA GLN A 185 21.36 9.97 4.22
C GLN A 185 22.63 10.64 4.75
N ALA A 186 22.94 11.86 4.31
CA ALA A 186 24.07 12.62 4.81
C ALA A 186 23.95 12.89 6.32
N VAL A 187 22.78 13.36 6.77
CA VAL A 187 22.51 13.60 8.20
C VAL A 187 22.66 12.31 9.01
N ILE A 188 22.04 11.21 8.58
CA ILE A 188 22.11 9.93 9.30
C ILE A 188 23.54 9.41 9.36
N ASN A 189 24.29 9.47 8.26
CA ASN A 189 25.67 9.01 8.24
C ASN A 189 26.60 9.89 9.09
N ALA A 190 26.40 11.21 9.07
CA ALA A 190 27.13 12.14 9.92
C ALA A 190 26.89 11.85 11.41
N LEU A 191 25.64 11.61 11.80
CA LEU A 191 25.30 11.27 13.19
C LEU A 191 25.89 9.92 13.61
N TRP A 192 25.86 8.89 12.75
CA TRP A 192 26.59 7.64 13.04
C TRP A 192 28.10 7.86 13.19
N ALA A 193 28.70 8.71 12.33
CA ALA A 193 30.11 9.05 12.43
C ALA A 193 30.44 9.87 13.70
N GLY A 194 29.47 10.64 14.19
CA GLY A 194 29.52 11.39 15.46
C GLY A 194 29.16 10.57 16.70
N GLY A 195 29.09 9.24 16.60
CA GLY A 195 28.91 8.38 17.76
C GLY A 195 27.45 8.19 18.21
N ALA A 196 26.46 8.44 17.35
CA ALA A 196 25.07 8.09 17.66
C ALA A 196 24.96 6.59 18.05
N GLU A 197 24.26 6.31 19.15
CA GLU A 197 24.07 4.95 19.67
C GLU A 197 22.76 4.32 19.14
N ALA A 198 21.76 5.17 18.91
CA ALA A 198 20.48 4.80 18.32
C ALA A 198 19.89 5.98 17.56
N MET A 199 19.20 5.70 16.46
CA MET A 199 18.52 6.73 15.67
C MET A 199 17.13 6.33 15.22
N ALA A 200 16.27 7.34 15.08
CA ALA A 200 14.99 7.24 14.40
C ALA A 200 14.93 8.26 13.26
N LEU A 201 14.28 7.88 12.16
CA LEU A 201 13.80 8.83 11.15
C LEU A 201 12.28 8.78 11.20
N MET A 202 11.68 9.93 11.46
CA MET A 202 10.28 10.05 11.86
C MET A 202 10.02 9.19 13.10
N ASP A 203 9.10 8.25 13.01
CA ASP A 203 8.71 7.33 14.08
C ASP A 203 9.22 5.89 13.81
N GLN A 204 10.33 5.75 13.07
CA GLN A 204 10.87 4.45 12.67
C GLN A 204 12.34 4.33 13.05
N ARG A 205 12.68 3.23 13.74
CA ARG A 205 14.06 2.89 14.12
C ARG A 205 14.94 2.71 12.88
N VAL A 206 16.07 3.40 12.87
CA VAL A 206 17.13 3.22 11.88
C VAL A 206 18.07 2.11 12.36
N ILE A 207 18.25 1.09 11.51
CA ILE A 207 19.22 0.00 11.68
C ILE A 207 20.09 -0.12 10.43
N SER A 208 21.10 -0.98 10.46
CA SER A 208 22.04 -1.19 9.35
C SER A 208 21.40 -1.62 8.03
N THR A 209 20.20 -2.19 8.07
CA THR A 209 19.42 -2.61 6.90
C THR A 209 18.26 -1.67 6.57
N SER A 210 18.12 -0.54 7.29
CA SER A 210 17.10 0.46 6.97
C SER A 210 17.37 1.09 5.61
N ALA A 211 16.33 1.12 4.78
CA ALA A 211 16.39 1.71 3.44
C ALA A 211 15.46 2.93 3.36
N PHE A 212 16.05 4.07 2.99
CA PHE A 212 15.33 5.31 2.71
C PHE A 212 15.11 5.41 1.21
N GLN A 213 13.88 5.62 0.77
CA GLN A 213 13.57 5.75 -0.65
C GLN A 213 12.67 6.95 -0.91
N CYS A 214 13.11 7.91 -1.74
CA CYS A 214 12.19 8.93 -2.24
C CYS A 214 11.30 8.34 -3.36
N ILE A 215 9.98 8.45 -3.18
CA ILE A 215 8.98 8.09 -4.20
C ILE A 215 8.22 9.36 -4.55
N GLY A 216 8.61 10.00 -5.65
CA GLY A 216 8.15 11.35 -5.96
C GLY A 216 8.70 12.35 -4.95
N ASN A 217 7.83 13.15 -4.35
CA ASN A 217 8.18 14.17 -3.35
C ASN A 217 7.99 13.69 -1.90
N VAL A 218 7.81 12.39 -1.67
CA VAL A 218 7.65 11.82 -0.33
C VAL A 218 8.71 10.77 -0.07
N LEU A 219 9.15 10.72 1.19
CA LEU A 219 10.01 9.67 1.69
C LEU A 219 9.18 8.42 1.93
N SER A 220 9.65 7.27 1.47
CA SER A 220 9.19 5.97 1.90
C SER A 220 10.23 5.32 2.81
N LEU A 221 9.76 4.87 3.97
CA LEU A 221 10.55 4.18 4.97
C LEU A 221 9.71 3.02 5.53
N GLN A 222 10.21 1.79 5.40
CA GLN A 222 9.53 0.56 5.85
C GLN A 222 8.07 0.44 5.34
N GLY A 223 7.82 0.88 4.09
CA GLY A 223 6.49 0.82 3.48
C GLY A 223 5.50 1.91 3.92
N ARG A 224 5.92 2.80 4.82
CA ARG A 224 5.20 4.02 5.22
C ARG A 224 5.70 5.19 4.39
N ARG A 225 4.85 6.21 4.21
CA ARG A 225 5.17 7.43 3.46
C ARG A 225 5.15 8.62 4.40
N TYR A 226 6.16 9.49 4.27
CA TYR A 226 6.33 10.68 5.07
C TYR A 226 6.50 11.89 4.16
N SER A 227 5.83 12.97 4.55
CA SER A 227 6.07 14.30 4.01
C SER A 227 6.93 15.10 4.99
N PRO A 228 7.63 16.14 4.50
CA PRO A 228 8.31 17.09 5.37
C PRO A 228 7.34 17.74 6.40
N PRO A 229 7.85 18.18 7.57
CA PRO A 229 9.25 18.14 7.98
C PRO A 229 9.72 16.73 8.34
N TYR A 230 10.92 16.36 7.88
CA TYR A 230 11.59 15.11 8.20
C TYR A 230 12.44 15.26 9.44
N VAL A 231 12.17 14.42 10.44
CA VAL A 231 12.78 14.54 11.76
C VAL A 231 13.68 13.33 12.02
N VAL A 232 14.97 13.56 12.21
CA VAL A 232 15.94 12.56 12.67
C VAL A 232 16.17 12.77 14.16
N THR A 233 15.94 11.73 14.96
CA THR A 233 16.22 11.73 16.40
C THR A 233 17.41 10.82 16.65
N ALA A 234 18.42 11.30 17.37
CA ALA A 234 19.63 10.54 17.66
C ALA A 234 19.94 10.56 19.16
N VAL A 235 20.13 9.39 19.75
CA VAL A 235 20.69 9.22 21.10
C VAL A 235 22.21 9.19 20.98
N GLY A 236 22.90 10.00 21.79
CA GLY A 236 24.36 10.11 21.84
C GLY A 236 24.81 11.36 22.60
N ASP A 237 26.11 11.64 22.58
CA ASP A 237 26.66 12.89 23.12
C ASP A 237 26.27 14.07 22.19
N PRO A 238 25.46 15.05 22.66
CA PRO A 238 25.00 16.13 21.81
C PRO A 238 26.13 16.96 21.17
N GLU A 239 27.27 17.14 21.87
CA GLU A 239 28.40 17.93 21.36
C GLU A 239 29.07 17.19 20.20
N GLU A 240 29.34 15.89 20.35
CA GLU A 240 29.94 15.07 19.28
C GLU A 240 29.01 14.94 18.06
N LEU A 241 27.70 14.81 18.29
CA LEU A 241 26.71 14.74 17.22
C LEU A 241 26.63 16.04 16.43
N LEU A 242 26.64 17.19 17.11
CA LEU A 242 26.64 18.50 16.48
C LEU A 242 27.93 18.75 15.68
N ASP A 243 29.08 18.44 16.27
CA ASP A 243 30.38 18.56 15.61
C ASP A 243 30.44 17.71 14.33
N ALA A 244 29.90 16.50 14.36
CA ALA A 244 29.84 15.63 13.19
C ALA A 244 28.95 16.17 12.08
N LEU A 245 27.78 16.75 12.42
CA LEU A 245 26.92 17.44 11.46
C LEU A 245 27.61 18.64 10.81
N ASP A 246 28.34 19.43 11.60
CA ASP A 246 29.08 20.61 11.11
C ASP A 246 30.29 20.20 10.25
N ALA A 247 30.93 19.07 10.57
CA ALA A 247 32.09 18.54 9.87
C ALA A 247 31.73 17.82 8.55
N ASP A 248 30.50 17.33 8.37
CA ASP A 248 30.11 16.61 7.16
C ASP A 248 29.95 17.54 5.93
N PRO A 249 30.67 17.28 4.81
CA PRO A 249 30.58 18.10 3.61
C PRO A 249 29.20 18.13 2.94
N ALA A 250 28.46 17.02 2.97
CA ALA A 250 27.14 16.94 2.35
C ALA A 250 26.08 17.66 3.19
N VAL A 251 26.15 17.57 4.52
CA VAL A 251 25.31 18.38 5.43
C VAL A 251 25.59 19.87 5.23
N ARG A 252 26.86 20.29 5.11
CA ARG A 252 27.19 21.69 4.78
C ARG A 252 26.66 22.11 3.42
N ALA A 253 26.71 21.23 2.42
CA ALA A 253 26.14 21.52 1.11
C ALA A 253 24.62 21.74 1.20
N TYR A 254 23.89 20.89 1.92
CA TYR A 254 22.47 21.08 2.19
C TYR A 254 22.18 22.42 2.88
N ARG A 255 22.96 22.77 3.93
CA ARG A 255 22.80 24.05 4.64
C ARG A 255 23.08 25.27 3.77
N SER A 256 23.90 25.16 2.71
CA SER A 256 24.04 26.26 1.75
C SER A 256 22.75 26.52 0.95
N TRP A 257 21.93 25.49 0.73
CA TRP A 257 20.61 25.61 0.10
C TRP A 257 19.54 26.09 1.09
N VAL A 258 19.66 25.78 2.38
CA VAL A 258 18.88 26.43 3.45
C VAL A 258 19.02 27.95 3.34
N ASP A 259 20.25 28.46 3.22
CA ASP A 259 20.49 29.90 3.09
C ASP A 259 20.03 30.48 1.73
N ALA A 260 20.17 29.72 0.63
CA ALA A 260 19.92 30.21 -0.72
C ALA A 260 18.43 30.23 -1.11
N VAL A 261 17.68 29.19 -0.76
CA VAL A 261 16.28 28.99 -1.17
C VAL A 261 15.31 28.85 -0.01
N GLY A 262 15.81 28.78 1.23
CA GLY A 262 14.99 28.68 2.42
C GLY A 262 14.53 27.26 2.76
N LEU A 263 15.29 26.22 2.39
CA LEU A 263 15.05 24.87 2.93
C LEU A 263 15.02 24.93 4.47
N GLY A 264 14.21 24.10 5.10
CA GLY A 264 14.16 24.01 6.55
C GLY A 264 15.37 23.29 7.11
N TRP A 265 15.93 23.84 8.19
CA TRP A 265 16.93 23.18 9.02
C TRP A 265 16.75 23.66 10.46
N SER A 266 16.58 22.73 11.39
CA SER A 266 16.71 23.03 12.80
C SER A 266 17.31 21.85 13.55
N VAL A 267 18.11 22.16 14.56
CA VAL A 267 18.65 21.16 15.50
C VAL A 267 18.24 21.58 16.90
N THR A 268 17.69 20.65 17.65
CA THR A 268 17.30 20.86 19.05
C THR A 268 17.93 19.80 19.93
N GLU A 269 18.27 20.20 21.15
CA GLU A 269 18.71 19.29 22.22
C GLU A 269 17.62 19.29 23.30
N PRO A 270 16.71 18.30 23.29
CA PRO A 270 15.66 18.23 24.29
C PRO A 270 16.28 17.96 25.67
N GLY A 271 16.12 18.89 26.61
CA GLY A 271 16.70 18.75 27.95
C GLY A 271 16.17 17.57 28.79
N GLY A 272 15.09 16.91 28.35
CA GLY A 272 14.58 15.67 28.94
C GLY A 272 15.17 14.39 28.34
N GLY A 273 16.10 14.52 27.38
CA GLY A 273 16.55 13.43 26.53
C GLY A 273 15.60 13.17 25.36
N VAL A 274 15.95 12.18 24.56
CA VAL A 274 15.21 11.72 23.40
C VAL A 274 14.92 10.22 23.52
N GLU A 275 13.85 9.78 22.85
CA GLU A 275 13.48 8.38 22.76
C GLU A 275 13.54 7.93 21.30
N VAL A 276 14.15 6.77 21.08
CA VAL A 276 14.22 6.07 19.80
C VAL A 276 13.51 4.73 19.97
N PRO A 277 12.49 4.42 19.16
CA PRO A 277 11.70 3.21 19.33
C PRO A 277 12.51 1.93 19.03
N ALA A 278 11.95 0.80 19.43
CA ALA A 278 12.38 -0.50 18.93
C ALA A 278 12.06 -0.63 17.43
N TYR A 279 12.85 -1.41 16.71
CA TYR A 279 12.57 -1.78 15.34
C TYR A 279 11.41 -2.78 15.29
N ASP A 280 10.39 -2.44 14.50
CA ASP A 280 9.15 -3.20 14.32
C ASP A 280 9.18 -4.14 13.10
N GLY A 281 10.29 -4.16 12.35
CA GLY A 281 10.53 -5.08 11.23
C GLY A 281 11.25 -6.37 11.64
N SER A 282 11.41 -7.30 10.68
CA SER A 282 12.16 -8.54 10.94
C SER A 282 13.65 -8.28 10.79
N VAL A 283 14.42 -8.68 11.80
CA VAL A 283 15.89 -8.72 11.76
C VAL A 283 16.41 -10.13 11.41
N ASP A 284 15.50 -11.07 11.11
CA ASP A 284 15.84 -12.47 10.90
C ASP A 284 16.47 -12.69 9.53
N MET A 285 17.65 -13.29 9.53
CA MET A 285 18.34 -13.66 8.31
C MET A 285 17.90 -15.05 7.86
N ARG A 286 17.35 -15.18 6.66
CA ARG A 286 16.88 -16.48 6.13
C ARG A 286 18.01 -17.41 5.65
N TYR A 287 19.11 -16.83 5.20
CA TYR A 287 20.19 -17.57 4.54
C TYR A 287 21.55 -17.41 5.24
N ALA A 288 21.69 -16.39 6.08
CA ALA A 288 22.93 -16.14 6.82
C ALA A 288 22.83 -16.73 8.23
N SER A 289 23.94 -17.30 8.70
CA SER A 289 24.11 -17.75 10.07
C SER A 289 25.46 -17.28 10.57
N VAL A 290 25.56 -16.99 11.86
CA VAL A 290 26.83 -16.64 12.50
C VAL A 290 27.64 -17.92 12.69
N PRO A 291 28.86 -18.03 12.14
CA PRO A 291 29.72 -19.18 12.37
C PRO A 291 30.04 -19.33 13.86
N SER A 292 30.12 -20.56 14.35
CA SER A 292 30.46 -20.86 15.75
C SER A 292 31.81 -20.24 16.13
N GLY A 293 31.86 -19.59 17.30
CA GLY A 293 33.08 -18.95 17.81
C GLY A 293 33.37 -17.57 17.22
N THR A 294 32.46 -16.99 16.42
CA THR A 294 32.57 -15.61 15.96
C THR A 294 32.18 -14.66 17.08
N GLU A 295 33.08 -13.77 17.47
CA GLU A 295 32.75 -12.64 18.33
C GLU A 295 31.89 -11.64 17.54
N VAL A 296 30.65 -11.47 17.97
CA VAL A 296 29.73 -10.50 17.39
C VAL A 296 29.87 -9.20 18.19
N LEU A 297 30.12 -8.06 17.52
CA LEU A 297 30.34 -6.75 18.16
C LEU A 297 31.49 -6.74 19.21
N PRO A 298 32.76 -6.83 18.76
CA PRO A 298 33.90 -6.86 19.66
C PRO A 298 33.97 -5.61 20.55
N GLY A 299 34.13 -5.83 21.86
CA GLY A 299 34.17 -4.76 22.87
C GLY A 299 32.88 -4.51 23.64
N LEU A 300 31.74 -5.09 23.23
CA LEU A 300 30.56 -5.20 24.09
C LEU A 300 30.73 -6.43 24.98
N VAL A 301 31.08 -6.22 26.25
CA VAL A 301 31.21 -7.30 27.22
C VAL A 301 29.85 -7.99 27.33
N ALA A 302 29.73 -9.22 26.79
CA ALA A 302 28.65 -10.10 27.17
C ALA A 302 28.77 -10.29 28.68
N GLY A 303 27.71 -9.99 29.45
CA GLY A 303 27.74 -10.11 30.90
C GLY A 303 28.36 -11.44 31.33
N ASP A 304 29.26 -11.38 32.31
CA ASP A 304 30.01 -12.51 32.85
C ASP A 304 29.11 -13.72 33.12
N ASP A 305 29.09 -14.73 32.24
CA ASP A 305 28.65 -16.10 32.56
C ASP A 305 29.21 -17.17 31.60
N ALA A 306 30.00 -16.81 30.59
CA ALA A 306 30.51 -17.75 29.58
C ALA A 306 31.93 -18.27 29.87
N THR A 307 32.25 -18.66 31.11
CA THR A 307 33.44 -19.50 31.37
C THR A 307 33.20 -20.53 32.48
N THR A 308 32.37 -21.54 32.20
CA THR A 308 32.56 -22.85 32.84
C THR A 308 32.11 -23.96 31.90
N SER A 309 33.06 -24.49 31.10
CA SER A 309 32.92 -25.84 30.55
C SER A 309 33.05 -26.85 31.69
N PRO A 310 32.11 -27.78 31.89
CA PRO A 310 32.37 -28.96 32.71
C PRO A 310 33.21 -29.93 31.88
N ASP A 311 34.46 -30.11 32.30
CA ASP A 311 35.32 -31.22 31.92
C ASP A 311 34.60 -32.55 32.24
N GLN A 312 33.99 -33.18 31.23
CA GLN A 312 33.56 -34.58 31.32
C GLN A 312 34.73 -35.47 30.94
N GLY A 313 35.62 -35.66 31.91
CA GLY A 313 36.62 -36.73 31.92
C GLY A 313 35.94 -38.09 32.04
N ARG A 314 35.91 -38.78 30.90
CA ARG A 314 35.37 -40.11 30.66
C ARG A 314 36.14 -41.16 31.48
N GLU A 315 35.41 -42.08 32.11
CA GLU A 315 35.95 -43.29 32.73
C GLU A 315 36.64 -44.17 31.67
N ASP A 316 37.95 -44.40 31.86
CA ASP A 316 38.68 -45.45 31.18
C ASP A 316 38.66 -46.71 32.06
N THR A 317 37.73 -47.62 31.77
CA THR A 317 37.84 -49.03 32.15
C THR A 317 38.79 -49.73 31.20
N GLU A 318 39.97 -50.15 31.68
CA GLU A 318 40.68 -51.36 31.25
C GLU A 318 41.86 -51.67 32.20
N GLY A 319 41.87 -52.86 32.82
CA GLY A 319 42.98 -53.38 33.63
C GLY A 319 42.56 -54.14 34.88
#